data_AF-A0A1H7IMY5-F1
#
_entry.id   AF-A0A1H7IMY5-F1
#
_cell.length_a   1.000
_cell.length_b   1.000
_cell.length_c   1.000
_cell.angle_alpha   90.00
_cell.angle_beta   90.00
_cell.angle_gamma   90.00
#
_symmetry.space_group_name_H-M   'P 1'
#
loop_
_entity.id
_entity.type
_entity.pdbx_description
1 polymer ?
#
loop_
_entity_poly.entity_id
_entity_poly.type
_entity_poly.pdbx_seq_one_letter_code
_entity_poly.pdbx_strand_id
1 'polypeptide(L)'
;MSLPPSSSSDVSAADLALRAAAAERRAGRRLGAAIEDFFRVEQDRLDDRARALISAMVEASVAAIEYDVGSAAARLLAARGDGAAAKALAAGNAGVLARLIDSGLLRDRALMDEIVTQARVDLIDEALITNRAPGVTTGLLARLRDHADAMVRDAAIDYLLADSRRRAPIEERRAELPAELHHQLVWWVAAALRERLGGVSATADRALVDAAMQRIAHFDGAAGTIVAAHRLATAIDADVERLPGLLIEALTEGRLTLFAAFLAHALGIEMDEARALALEPDGERLWIALRALGMDRDVLARVGWALGEADRSRDVEALPEAIDAAAGVQPEQAGAVIAPLMLTRDFRQAVRALAMGSAA
;
A
#
# COMPACT_ATOMS: atom_id res chain seq x y z
N MET A 1 1.57 13.65 -66.72
CA MET A 1 2.06 13.59 -65.32
C MET A 1 0.96 14.21 -64.46
N SER A 2 0.02 13.38 -64.00
CA SER A 2 -1.10 13.80 -63.15
C SER A 2 -1.03 13.01 -61.86
N LEU A 3 -0.82 13.72 -60.75
CA LEU A 3 -0.91 13.19 -59.40
C LEU A 3 -2.37 12.85 -59.08
N PRO A 4 -2.67 11.75 -58.38
CA PRO A 4 -4.01 11.46 -57.93
C PRO A 4 -4.41 12.38 -56.76
N PRO A 5 -5.71 12.69 -56.59
CA PRO A 5 -6.17 13.49 -55.46
C PRO A 5 -6.07 12.68 -54.17
N SER A 6 -5.46 13.31 -53.16
CA SER A 6 -5.46 12.85 -51.78
C SER A 6 -6.90 12.76 -51.26
N SER A 7 -7.33 11.55 -50.90
CA SER A 7 -8.58 11.30 -50.20
C SER A 7 -8.51 11.92 -48.81
N SER A 8 -9.09 13.11 -48.64
CA SER A 8 -9.46 13.64 -47.33
C SER A 8 -10.54 12.74 -46.73
N SER A 9 -10.27 12.18 -45.56
CA SER A 9 -11.28 11.46 -44.79
C SER A 9 -12.35 12.45 -44.34
N ASP A 10 -13.50 12.45 -45.01
CA ASP A 10 -14.68 13.18 -44.57
C ASP A 10 -15.15 12.59 -43.23
N VAL A 11 -14.77 13.25 -42.14
CA VAL A 11 -15.29 12.95 -40.81
C VAL A 11 -16.79 13.22 -40.84
N SER A 12 -17.58 12.15 -40.72
CA SER A 12 -19.04 12.22 -40.74
C SER A 12 -19.56 13.16 -39.64
N ALA A 13 -20.64 13.90 -39.92
CA ALA A 13 -21.32 14.70 -38.91
C ALA A 13 -21.74 13.87 -37.67
N ALA A 14 -21.98 12.57 -37.85
CA ALA A 14 -22.24 11.64 -36.75
C ALA A 14 -20.99 11.39 -35.87
N ASP A 15 -19.80 11.28 -36.47
CA ASP A 15 -18.54 11.13 -35.74
C ASP A 15 -18.19 12.41 -34.97
N LEU A 16 -18.46 13.58 -35.54
CA LEU A 16 -18.30 14.87 -34.86
C LEU A 16 -19.27 15.00 -33.68
N ALA A 17 -20.54 14.59 -33.85
CA ALA A 17 -21.53 14.58 -32.77
C ALA A 17 -21.15 13.61 -31.63
N LEU A 18 -20.66 12.41 -31.96
CA LEU A 18 -20.17 11.44 -30.96
C LEU A 18 -18.95 11.98 -30.19
N ARG A 19 -18.01 12.63 -30.89
CA ARG A 19 -16.84 13.29 -30.28
C ARG A 19 -17.26 14.44 -29.37
N ALA A 20 -18.21 15.26 -29.80
CA ALA A 20 -18.76 16.37 -29.00
C ALA A 20 -19.43 15.85 -27.72
N ALA A 21 -20.30 14.83 -27.84
CA ALA A 21 -20.95 14.21 -26.68
C ALA A 21 -19.93 13.55 -25.72
N ALA A 22 -18.87 12.94 -26.26
CA ALA A 22 -17.79 12.39 -25.43
C ALA A 22 -16.95 13.48 -24.75
N ALA A 23 -16.73 14.63 -25.40
CA ALA A 23 -16.07 15.78 -24.82
C ALA A 23 -16.91 16.41 -23.70
N GLU A 24 -18.21 16.53 -23.89
CA GLU A 24 -19.15 17.04 -22.88
C GLU A 24 -19.21 16.13 -21.65
N ARG A 25 -19.31 14.81 -21.83
CA ARG A 25 -19.21 13.84 -20.72
C ARG A 25 -17.87 13.96 -19.97
N ARG A 26 -16.75 14.19 -20.67
CA ARG A 26 -15.45 14.43 -20.03
C ARG A 26 -15.43 15.75 -19.27
N ALA A 27 -16.04 16.81 -19.80
CA ALA A 27 -16.17 18.10 -19.12
C ALA A 27 -17.02 17.98 -17.84
N GLY A 28 -18.17 17.32 -17.92
CA GLY A 28 -19.03 17.05 -16.76
C GLY A 28 -18.32 16.22 -15.69
N ARG A 29 -17.58 15.15 -16.08
CA ARG A 29 -16.76 14.38 -15.12
C ARG A 29 -15.65 15.21 -14.47
N ARG A 30 -14.98 16.08 -15.23
CA ARG A 30 -13.95 16.97 -14.69
C ARG A 30 -14.53 17.97 -13.69
N LEU A 31 -15.70 18.54 -13.99
CA LEU A 31 -16.39 19.45 -13.09
C LEU A 31 -16.86 18.73 -11.82
N GLY A 32 -17.46 17.54 -11.95
CA GLY A 32 -17.87 16.72 -10.81
C GLY A 32 -16.70 16.40 -9.89
N ALA A 33 -15.56 15.96 -10.45
CA ALA A 33 -14.35 15.70 -9.66
C ALA A 33 -13.80 16.97 -8.99
N ALA A 34 -13.86 18.14 -9.65
CA ALA A 34 -13.44 19.40 -9.06
C ALA A 34 -14.35 19.86 -7.92
N ILE A 35 -15.66 19.63 -8.04
CA ILE A 35 -16.64 19.89 -6.97
C ILE A 35 -16.38 18.95 -5.78
N GLU A 36 -16.22 17.65 -6.05
CA GLU A 36 -15.89 16.66 -5.01
C GLU A 36 -14.58 17.02 -4.28
N ASP A 37 -13.54 17.44 -5.01
CA ASP A 37 -12.27 17.87 -4.41
C ASP A 37 -12.42 19.17 -3.59
N PHE A 38 -13.21 20.13 -4.06
CA PHE A 38 -13.44 21.40 -3.36
C PHE A 38 -14.15 21.21 -2.00
N PHE A 39 -15.07 20.26 -1.91
CA PHE A 39 -15.81 19.99 -0.67
C PHE A 39 -15.12 18.95 0.25
N ARG A 40 -13.93 18.46 -0.09
CA ARG A 40 -13.15 17.60 0.81
C ARG A 40 -12.51 18.41 1.92
N VAL A 41 -12.52 17.86 3.12
CA VAL A 41 -11.76 18.38 4.25
C VAL A 41 -10.27 18.23 3.93
N GLU A 42 -9.45 19.22 4.27
CA GLU A 42 -8.01 19.23 3.93
C GLU A 42 -7.27 17.99 4.47
N GLN A 43 -7.68 17.48 5.64
CA GLN A 43 -7.15 16.26 6.26
C GLN A 43 -7.39 14.99 5.42
N ASP A 44 -8.44 14.98 4.59
CA ASP A 44 -8.79 13.84 3.71
C ASP A 44 -8.18 13.95 2.32
N ARG A 45 -7.48 15.06 2.02
CA ARG A 45 -6.88 15.30 0.70
C ARG A 45 -5.49 14.68 0.64
N LEU A 46 -5.24 13.95 -0.45
CA LEU A 46 -3.90 13.51 -0.80
C LEU A 46 -3.07 14.72 -1.20
N ASP A 47 -2.03 15.01 -0.41
CA ASP A 47 -1.05 16.03 -0.76
C ASP A 47 -0.24 15.64 -2.02
N ASP A 48 0.48 16.60 -2.58
CA ASP A 48 1.24 16.40 -3.82
C ASP A 48 2.31 15.31 -3.67
N ARG A 49 2.85 15.16 -2.45
CA ARG A 49 3.90 14.20 -2.13
C ARG A 49 3.36 12.77 -2.09
N ALA A 50 2.23 12.56 -1.42
CA ALA A 50 1.50 11.29 -1.41
C ALA A 50 1.06 10.92 -2.82
N ARG A 51 0.53 11.88 -3.59
CA ARG A 51 0.13 11.64 -4.98
C ARG A 51 1.30 11.20 -5.85
N ALA A 52 2.46 11.84 -5.72
CA ALA A 52 3.66 11.48 -6.46
C ALA A 52 4.15 10.07 -6.08
N LEU A 53 4.20 9.76 -4.79
CA LEU A 53 4.61 8.44 -4.30
C LEU A 53 3.66 7.32 -4.75
N ILE A 54 2.35 7.52 -4.59
CA ILE A 54 1.33 6.57 -5.07
C ILE A 54 1.48 6.32 -6.57
N SER A 55 1.67 7.40 -7.36
CA SER A 55 1.83 7.28 -8.82
C SER A 55 3.08 6.46 -9.17
N ALA A 56 4.21 6.74 -8.51
CA ALA A 56 5.45 6.00 -8.71
C ALA A 56 5.31 4.51 -8.33
N MET A 57 4.66 4.22 -7.20
CA MET A 57 4.43 2.83 -6.76
C MET A 57 3.54 2.05 -7.72
N VAL A 58 2.49 2.68 -8.26
CA VAL A 58 1.62 2.07 -9.29
C VAL A 58 2.43 1.81 -10.57
N GLU A 59 3.17 2.81 -11.03
CA GLU A 59 3.97 2.72 -12.25
C GLU A 59 5.02 1.62 -12.16
N ALA A 60 5.83 1.61 -11.10
CA ALA A 60 6.87 0.61 -10.88
C ALA A 60 6.30 -0.80 -10.73
N SER A 61 5.17 -0.96 -10.02
CA SER A 61 4.49 -2.26 -9.86
C SER A 61 3.99 -2.81 -11.21
N VAL A 62 3.31 -1.97 -11.99
CA VAL A 62 2.79 -2.36 -13.32
C VAL A 62 3.93 -2.66 -14.28
N ALA A 63 4.96 -1.81 -14.32
CA ALA A 63 6.11 -1.97 -15.21
C ALA A 63 6.89 -3.26 -14.91
N ALA A 64 7.09 -3.60 -13.63
CA ALA A 64 7.77 -4.84 -13.24
C ALA A 64 7.00 -6.08 -13.68
N ILE A 65 5.69 -6.12 -13.46
CA ILE A 65 4.83 -7.24 -13.87
C ILE A 65 4.75 -7.32 -15.41
N GLU A 66 4.61 -6.17 -16.08
CA GLU A 66 4.61 -6.10 -17.55
C GLU A 66 5.89 -6.67 -18.13
N TYR A 67 7.04 -6.30 -17.59
CA TYR A 67 8.34 -6.80 -18.02
C TYR A 67 8.43 -8.32 -17.85
N ASP A 68 8.08 -8.84 -16.67
CA ASP A 68 8.19 -10.27 -16.37
C ASP A 68 7.27 -11.12 -17.24
N VAL A 69 5.98 -10.75 -17.29
CA VAL A 69 4.97 -11.48 -18.07
C VAL A 69 5.24 -11.35 -19.56
N GLY A 70 5.55 -10.15 -20.05
CA GLY A 70 5.84 -9.89 -21.46
C GLY A 70 7.08 -10.64 -21.94
N SER A 71 8.15 -10.64 -21.16
CA SER A 71 9.40 -11.34 -21.47
C SER A 71 9.21 -12.86 -21.49
N ALA A 72 8.49 -13.42 -20.52
CA ALA A 72 8.17 -14.85 -20.48
C ALA A 72 7.27 -15.27 -21.66
N ALA A 73 6.20 -14.52 -21.94
CA ALA A 73 5.29 -14.79 -23.04
C ALA A 73 5.99 -14.68 -24.41
N ALA A 74 6.90 -13.70 -24.59
CA ALA A 74 7.68 -13.55 -25.81
C ALA A 74 8.56 -14.78 -26.09
N ARG A 75 9.23 -15.34 -25.05
CA ARG A 75 10.01 -16.58 -25.19
C ARG A 75 9.13 -17.78 -25.58
N LEU A 76 7.96 -17.91 -24.95
CA LEU A 76 7.01 -18.99 -25.26
C LEU A 76 6.47 -18.87 -26.70
N LEU A 77 6.18 -17.66 -27.17
CA LEU A 77 5.70 -17.42 -28.54
C LEU A 77 6.77 -17.71 -29.58
N ALA A 78 8.02 -17.31 -29.34
CA ALA A 78 9.14 -17.63 -30.20
C ALA A 78 9.33 -19.15 -30.32
N ALA A 79 9.27 -19.87 -29.20
CA ALA A 79 9.35 -21.34 -29.18
C ALA A 79 8.19 -22.02 -29.91
N ARG A 80 7.02 -21.37 -29.97
CA ARG A 80 5.81 -21.85 -30.67
C ARG A 80 5.74 -21.43 -32.14
N GLY A 81 6.78 -20.77 -32.66
CA GLY A 81 6.86 -20.33 -34.06
C GLY A 81 6.15 -19.02 -34.38
N ASP A 82 5.60 -18.32 -33.37
CA ASP A 82 4.95 -17.01 -33.55
C ASP A 82 5.95 -15.86 -33.31
N GLY A 83 6.91 -15.75 -34.22
CA GLY A 83 7.99 -14.76 -34.11
C GLY A 83 7.52 -13.32 -34.24
N ALA A 84 6.37 -13.06 -34.88
CA ALA A 84 5.80 -11.73 -35.01
C ALA A 84 5.23 -11.24 -33.68
N ALA A 85 4.40 -12.07 -33.01
CA ALA A 85 3.87 -11.75 -31.69
C ALA A 85 4.99 -11.68 -30.63
N ALA A 86 5.99 -12.56 -30.71
CA ALA A 86 7.15 -12.51 -29.82
C ALA A 86 7.91 -11.18 -29.92
N LYS A 87 8.15 -10.69 -31.15
CA LYS A 87 8.78 -9.38 -31.38
C LYS A 87 7.91 -8.23 -30.89
N ALA A 88 6.59 -8.30 -31.07
CA ALA A 88 5.67 -7.27 -30.61
C ALA A 88 5.67 -7.11 -29.07
N LEU A 89 5.79 -8.21 -28.32
CA LEU A 89 5.97 -8.16 -26.86
C LEU A 89 7.36 -7.66 -26.47
N ALA A 90 8.41 -8.17 -27.12
CA ALA A 90 9.80 -7.80 -26.83
C ALA A 90 10.15 -6.34 -27.14
N ALA A 91 9.44 -5.72 -28.09
CA ALA A 91 9.63 -4.32 -28.45
C ALA A 91 9.25 -3.33 -27.34
N GLY A 92 8.60 -3.78 -26.25
CA GLY A 92 8.45 -3.01 -25.01
C GLY A 92 7.84 -1.62 -25.23
N ASN A 93 6.60 -1.55 -25.73
CA ASN A 93 5.90 -0.27 -25.81
C ASN A 93 5.16 0.04 -24.50
N ALA A 94 5.48 1.21 -23.93
CA ALA A 94 4.73 1.82 -22.84
C ALA A 94 3.24 1.95 -23.25
N GLY A 95 2.35 1.42 -22.42
CA GLY A 95 0.92 1.50 -22.71
C GLY A 95 0.03 0.64 -21.82
N VAL A 96 0.57 -0.37 -21.12
CA VAL A 96 -0.22 -1.17 -20.17
C VAL A 96 -0.77 -0.29 -19.06
N LEU A 97 0.09 0.52 -18.41
CA LEU A 97 -0.35 1.43 -17.35
C LEU A 97 -1.48 2.36 -17.83
N ALA A 98 -1.26 3.07 -18.94
CA ALA A 98 -2.28 3.97 -19.52
C ALA A 98 -3.58 3.23 -19.81
N ARG A 99 -3.50 2.02 -20.37
CA ARG A 99 -4.67 1.18 -20.67
C ARG A 99 -5.42 0.75 -19.42
N LEU A 100 -4.72 0.44 -18.32
CA LEU A 100 -5.32 0.08 -17.03
C LEU A 100 -5.95 1.28 -16.31
N ILE A 101 -5.38 2.48 -16.48
CA ILE A 101 -5.99 3.74 -16.03
C ILE A 101 -7.30 3.98 -16.80
N ASP A 102 -7.26 3.85 -18.13
CA ASP A 102 -8.41 4.11 -19.00
C ASP A 102 -9.57 3.12 -18.80
N SER A 103 -9.29 1.85 -18.47
CA SER A 103 -10.34 0.89 -18.08
C SER A 103 -10.95 1.17 -16.70
N GLY A 104 -10.26 1.96 -15.87
CA GLY A 104 -10.62 2.13 -14.47
C GLY A 104 -10.31 0.93 -13.57
N LEU A 105 -9.56 -0.08 -14.06
CA LEU A 105 -9.18 -1.23 -13.24
C LEU A 105 -8.30 -0.83 -12.04
N LEU A 106 -7.44 0.18 -12.21
CA LEU A 106 -6.65 0.73 -11.12
C LEU A 106 -7.46 1.54 -10.10
N ARG A 107 -8.78 1.69 -10.30
CA ARG A 107 -9.69 2.27 -9.30
C ARG A 107 -10.29 1.22 -8.37
N ASP A 108 -9.82 -0.03 -8.44
CA ASP A 108 -10.18 -1.05 -7.46
C ASP A 108 -9.88 -0.56 -6.05
N ARG A 109 -10.90 -0.65 -5.18
CA ARG A 109 -10.84 -0.07 -3.84
C ARG A 109 -9.78 -0.75 -2.99
N ALA A 110 -9.66 -2.08 -3.05
CA ALA A 110 -8.73 -2.82 -2.21
C ALA A 110 -7.28 -2.57 -2.66
N LEU A 111 -7.03 -2.50 -3.97
CA LEU A 111 -5.73 -2.12 -4.51
C LEU A 111 -5.31 -0.72 -4.06
N MET A 112 -6.19 0.27 -4.28
CA MET A 112 -5.85 1.65 -3.96
C MET A 112 -5.71 1.88 -2.47
N ASP A 113 -6.53 1.23 -1.64
CA ASP A 113 -6.43 1.28 -0.17
C ASP A 113 -5.06 0.78 0.31
N GLU A 114 -4.58 -0.36 -0.20
CA GLU A 114 -3.27 -0.89 0.17
C GLU A 114 -2.12 0.02 -0.31
N ILE A 115 -2.17 0.52 -1.55
CA ILE A 115 -1.11 1.40 -2.07
C ILE A 115 -1.08 2.74 -1.31
N VAL A 116 -2.24 3.34 -1.04
CA VAL A 116 -2.36 4.57 -0.26
C VAL A 116 -1.83 4.34 1.16
N THR A 117 -2.21 3.21 1.78
CA THR A 117 -1.73 2.83 3.11
C THR A 117 -0.21 2.75 3.15
N GLN A 118 0.41 2.03 2.21
CA GLN A 118 1.87 1.94 2.14
C GLN A 118 2.54 3.30 1.91
N ALA A 119 2.00 4.12 1.01
CA ALA A 119 2.51 5.46 0.77
C ALA A 119 2.44 6.33 2.04
N ARG A 120 1.36 6.25 2.83
CA ARG A 120 1.27 6.95 4.12
C ARG A 120 2.32 6.48 5.11
N VAL A 121 2.52 5.16 5.24
CA VAL A 121 3.58 4.62 6.13
C VAL A 121 4.96 5.12 5.69
N ASP A 122 5.26 5.13 4.38
CA ASP A 122 6.53 5.64 3.85
C ASP A 122 6.76 7.11 4.19
N LEU A 123 5.73 7.95 4.04
CA LEU A 123 5.81 9.39 4.33
C LEU A 123 6.01 9.65 5.83
N ILE A 124 5.30 8.91 6.68
CA ILE A 124 5.45 9.00 8.13
C ILE A 124 6.85 8.53 8.55
N ASP A 125 7.33 7.41 8.00
CA ASP A 125 8.69 6.92 8.27
C ASP A 125 9.75 7.96 7.91
N GLU A 126 9.60 8.63 6.77
CA GLU A 126 10.53 9.68 6.35
C GLU A 126 10.43 10.93 7.24
N ALA A 127 9.22 11.34 7.61
CA ALA A 127 9.00 12.47 8.50
C ALA A 127 9.56 12.21 9.91
N LEU A 128 9.38 10.99 10.45
CA LEU A 128 9.96 10.56 11.72
C LEU A 128 11.51 10.64 11.71
N ILE A 129 12.14 10.25 10.59
CA ILE A 129 13.60 10.36 10.44
C ILE A 129 14.02 11.82 10.34
N THR A 130 13.30 12.62 9.56
CA THR A 130 13.61 14.03 9.31
C THR A 130 13.45 14.88 10.57
N ASN A 131 12.39 14.64 11.35
CA ASN A 131 12.02 15.40 12.53
C ASN A 131 12.74 14.89 13.80
N ARG A 132 13.65 13.90 13.67
CA ARG A 132 14.38 13.35 14.80
C ARG A 132 15.21 14.43 15.50
N ALA A 133 15.05 14.51 16.82
CA ALA A 133 15.83 15.45 17.62
C ALA A 133 17.35 15.15 17.52
N PRO A 134 18.21 16.20 17.40
CA PRO A 134 19.66 16.02 17.39
C PRO A 134 20.17 15.32 18.66
N GLY A 135 21.09 14.35 18.50
CA GLY A 135 21.71 13.63 19.61
C GLY A 135 20.94 12.41 20.12
N VAL A 136 19.76 12.11 19.57
CA VAL A 136 19.05 10.86 19.87
C VAL A 136 19.78 9.68 19.23
N THR A 137 20.25 8.73 20.04
CA THR A 137 20.93 7.53 19.56
C THR A 137 19.95 6.55 18.92
N THR A 138 20.16 6.25 17.64
CA THR A 138 19.51 5.11 16.96
C THR A 138 20.41 3.89 17.02
N GLY A 139 19.83 2.73 17.25
CA GLY A 139 20.60 1.49 17.39
C GLY A 139 19.78 0.26 17.76
N LEU A 140 18.45 0.34 17.81
CA LEU A 140 17.57 -0.80 18.04
C LEU A 140 17.92 -1.95 17.09
N LEU A 141 17.89 -1.71 15.78
CA LEU A 141 18.15 -2.77 14.81
C LEU A 141 19.60 -3.24 14.80
N ALA A 142 20.55 -2.35 15.09
CA ALA A 142 21.95 -2.77 15.24
C ALA A 142 22.09 -3.72 16.45
N ARG A 143 21.48 -3.39 17.59
CA ARG A 143 21.45 -4.26 18.78
C ARG A 143 20.73 -5.58 18.52
N LEU A 144 19.62 -5.56 17.78
CA LEU A 144 18.86 -6.77 17.45
C LEU A 144 19.61 -7.68 16.46
N ARG A 145 20.32 -7.10 15.48
CA ARG A 145 21.21 -7.85 14.59
C ARG A 145 22.39 -8.47 15.34
N ASP A 146 22.91 -7.79 16.36
CA ASP A 146 24.05 -8.27 17.14
C ASP A 146 23.58 -9.03 18.41
N HIS A 147 22.30 -9.43 18.46
CA HIS A 147 21.68 -10.10 19.61
C HIS A 147 22.22 -11.53 19.79
N ALA A 148 22.32 -11.97 21.05
CA ALA A 148 22.86 -13.28 21.40
C ALA A 148 21.93 -14.44 20.94
N ASP A 149 20.62 -14.24 21.02
CA ASP A 149 19.63 -15.18 20.50
C ASP A 149 19.64 -15.19 18.96
N ALA A 150 19.89 -16.36 18.38
CA ALA A 150 19.91 -16.58 16.95
C ALA A 150 18.57 -16.28 16.27
N MET A 151 17.45 -16.61 16.91
CA MET A 151 16.13 -16.41 16.34
C MET A 151 15.83 -14.91 16.16
N VAL A 152 16.15 -14.10 17.19
CA VAL A 152 16.02 -12.63 17.14
C VAL A 152 16.95 -12.04 16.09
N ARG A 153 18.22 -12.46 16.07
CA ARG A 153 19.19 -11.98 15.10
C ARG A 153 18.75 -12.25 13.66
N ASP A 154 18.38 -13.49 13.37
CA ASP A 154 18.05 -13.91 12.00
C ASP A 154 16.77 -13.19 11.53
N ALA A 155 15.76 -13.05 12.40
CA ALA A 155 14.57 -12.24 12.11
C ALA A 155 14.89 -10.74 11.91
N ALA A 156 15.86 -10.19 12.64
CA ALA A 156 16.30 -8.80 12.47
C ALA A 156 17.02 -8.59 11.13
N ILE A 157 17.83 -9.55 10.68
CA ILE A 157 18.47 -9.53 9.37
C ILE A 157 17.42 -9.59 8.27
N ASP A 158 16.45 -10.49 8.37
CA ASP A 158 15.35 -10.61 7.41
C ASP A 158 14.54 -9.31 7.31
N TYR A 159 14.21 -8.71 8.46
CA TYR A 159 13.55 -7.41 8.51
C TYR A 159 14.37 -6.30 7.83
N LEU A 160 15.68 -6.22 8.12
CA LEU A 160 16.56 -5.21 7.50
C LEU A 160 16.63 -5.37 5.98
N LEU A 161 16.66 -6.61 5.48
CA LEU A 161 16.65 -6.88 4.04
C LEU A 161 15.31 -6.47 3.40
N ALA A 162 14.19 -6.70 4.08
CA ALA A 162 12.87 -6.28 3.59
C ALA A 162 12.70 -4.76 3.63
N ASP A 163 13.01 -4.12 4.76
CA ASP A 163 12.97 -2.65 4.94
C ASP A 163 13.89 -1.94 3.93
N SER A 164 15.06 -2.50 3.64
CA SER A 164 15.96 -1.96 2.61
C SER A 164 15.36 -2.02 1.19
N ARG A 165 14.61 -3.07 0.84
CA ARG A 165 13.93 -3.16 -0.46
C ARG A 165 12.79 -2.15 -0.55
N ARG A 166 12.02 -2.01 0.52
CA ARG A 166 10.93 -1.03 0.60
C ARG A 166 11.44 0.40 0.47
N ARG A 167 12.59 0.71 1.08
CA ARG A 167 13.24 2.03 1.02
C ARG A 167 14.04 2.29 -0.25
N ALA A 168 13.85 1.49 -1.31
CA ALA A 168 14.43 1.77 -2.61
C ALA A 168 14.10 3.19 -3.11
N PRO A 169 14.90 3.76 -4.03
CA PRO A 169 14.58 5.01 -4.71
C PRO A 169 13.15 5.02 -5.26
N ILE A 170 12.52 6.19 -5.32
CA ILE A 170 11.09 6.33 -5.66
C ILE A 170 10.78 5.68 -7.01
N GLU A 171 11.69 5.76 -7.98
CA GLU A 171 11.57 5.21 -9.32
C GLU A 171 11.55 3.67 -9.35
N GLU A 172 12.17 3.02 -8.36
CA GLU A 172 12.24 1.57 -8.24
C GLU A 172 11.26 1.02 -7.20
N ARG A 173 10.56 1.90 -6.49
CA ARG A 173 9.73 1.53 -5.34
C ARG A 173 8.44 0.87 -5.79
N ARG A 174 8.31 -0.42 -5.47
CA ARG A 174 7.14 -1.24 -5.81
C ARG A 174 6.22 -1.34 -4.60
N ALA A 175 4.92 -1.50 -4.87
CA ALA A 175 3.97 -1.82 -3.81
C ALA A 175 4.15 -3.28 -3.36
N GLU A 176 4.23 -3.50 -2.06
CA GLU A 176 4.21 -4.83 -1.46
C GLU A 176 2.77 -5.34 -1.37
N LEU A 177 2.23 -5.83 -2.50
CA LEU A 177 0.83 -6.23 -2.56
C LEU A 177 0.58 -7.58 -1.87
N PRO A 178 -0.54 -7.76 -1.15
CA PRO A 178 -1.07 -9.08 -0.80
C PRO A 178 -1.22 -9.98 -2.04
N ALA A 179 -1.16 -11.30 -1.84
CA ALA A 179 -1.15 -12.28 -2.93
C ALA A 179 -2.36 -12.13 -3.85
N GLU A 180 -3.55 -11.90 -3.29
CA GLU A 180 -4.80 -11.75 -4.03
C GLU A 180 -4.73 -10.56 -4.98
N LEU A 181 -4.27 -9.40 -4.49
CA LEU A 181 -4.12 -8.18 -5.28
C LEU A 181 -2.98 -8.30 -6.30
N HIS A 182 -1.88 -8.97 -5.95
CA HIS A 182 -0.80 -9.26 -6.90
C HIS A 182 -1.31 -10.12 -8.05
N HIS A 183 -2.00 -11.22 -7.77
CA HIS A 183 -2.55 -12.12 -8.78
C HIS A 183 -3.53 -11.39 -9.70
N GLN A 184 -4.41 -10.57 -9.12
CA GLN A 184 -5.36 -9.77 -9.87
C GLN A 184 -4.65 -8.80 -10.82
N LEU A 185 -3.62 -8.09 -10.34
CA LEU A 185 -2.83 -7.16 -11.16
C LEU A 185 -2.08 -7.89 -12.28
N VAL A 186 -1.52 -9.08 -12.02
CA VAL A 186 -0.88 -9.92 -13.05
C VAL A 186 -1.85 -10.26 -14.18
N TRP A 187 -3.09 -10.64 -13.85
CA TRP A 187 -4.11 -10.94 -14.86
C TRP A 187 -4.51 -9.71 -15.68
N TRP A 188 -4.65 -8.55 -15.04
CA TRP A 188 -4.95 -7.31 -15.76
C TRP A 188 -3.84 -6.90 -16.71
N VAL A 189 -2.58 -7.04 -16.29
CA VAL A 189 -1.41 -6.80 -17.15
C VAL A 189 -1.39 -7.79 -18.32
N ALA A 190 -1.62 -9.08 -18.08
CA ALA A 190 -1.69 -10.08 -19.14
C ALA A 190 -2.82 -9.78 -20.16
N ALA A 191 -3.98 -9.32 -19.68
CA ALA A 191 -5.09 -8.90 -20.54
C ALA A 191 -4.75 -7.66 -21.37
N ALA A 192 -4.06 -6.67 -20.81
CA ALA A 192 -3.59 -5.50 -21.55
C ALA A 192 -2.53 -5.86 -22.60
N LEU A 193 -1.62 -6.79 -22.28
CA LEU A 193 -0.64 -7.33 -23.23
C LEU A 193 -1.32 -8.09 -24.38
N ARG A 194 -2.40 -8.82 -24.10
CA ARG A 194 -3.21 -9.48 -25.13
C ARG A 194 -3.81 -8.49 -26.13
N GLU A 195 -4.35 -7.37 -25.66
CA GLU A 195 -4.88 -6.32 -26.54
C GLU A 195 -3.80 -5.75 -27.48
N ARG A 196 -2.56 -5.59 -26.97
CA ARG A 196 -1.42 -5.13 -27.78
C ARG A 196 -1.05 -6.07 -28.92
N LEU A 197 -1.34 -7.36 -28.80
CA LEU A 197 -1.11 -8.34 -29.85
C LEU A 197 -2.16 -8.30 -30.97
N GLY A 198 -3.16 -7.40 -30.88
CA GLY A 198 -4.13 -7.17 -31.95
C GLY A 198 -5.31 -8.13 -31.96
N GLY A 199 -5.56 -8.88 -30.88
CA GLY A 199 -6.80 -9.64 -30.69
C GLY A 199 -6.63 -11.09 -30.25
N VAL A 200 -7.66 -11.90 -30.52
CA VAL A 200 -7.77 -13.29 -30.05
C VAL A 200 -6.85 -14.20 -30.88
N SER A 201 -5.77 -14.68 -30.28
CA SER A 201 -4.94 -15.77 -30.84
C SER A 201 -4.79 -16.84 -29.77
N ALA A 202 -5.24 -18.07 -30.06
CA ALA A 202 -5.17 -19.16 -29.09
C ALA A 202 -3.74 -19.49 -28.65
N THR A 203 -2.73 -19.21 -29.50
CA THR A 203 -1.32 -19.40 -29.17
C THR A 203 -0.79 -18.28 -28.27
N ALA A 204 -1.19 -17.03 -28.54
CA ALA A 204 -0.88 -15.86 -27.73
C ALA A 204 -1.55 -15.92 -26.36
N ASP A 205 -2.83 -16.25 -26.32
CA ASP A 205 -3.61 -16.39 -25.08
C ASP A 205 -2.97 -17.45 -24.19
N ARG A 206 -2.61 -18.62 -24.74
CA ARG A 206 -1.88 -19.66 -23.98
C ARG A 206 -0.53 -19.16 -23.49
N ALA A 207 0.24 -18.44 -24.31
CA ALA A 207 1.57 -17.96 -23.90
C ALA A 207 1.48 -16.94 -22.76
N LEU A 208 0.50 -16.03 -22.82
CA LEU A 208 0.25 -15.05 -21.77
C LEU A 208 -0.26 -15.69 -20.48
N VAL A 209 -1.17 -16.67 -20.59
CA VAL A 209 -1.66 -17.44 -19.43
C VAL A 209 -0.52 -18.19 -18.75
N ASP A 210 0.30 -18.93 -19.51
CA ASP A 210 1.43 -19.67 -18.96
C ASP A 210 2.44 -18.74 -18.27
N ALA A 211 2.74 -17.59 -18.89
CA ALA A 211 3.62 -16.58 -18.33
C ALA A 211 3.06 -15.94 -17.04
N ALA A 212 1.76 -15.62 -17.02
CA ALA A 212 1.07 -15.08 -15.86
C ALA A 212 1.03 -16.09 -14.71
N MET A 213 0.70 -17.36 -14.99
CA MET A 213 0.73 -18.44 -14.01
C MET A 213 2.14 -18.66 -13.45
N GLN A 214 3.17 -18.61 -14.30
CA GLN A 214 4.55 -18.67 -13.84
C GLN A 214 4.85 -17.51 -12.89
N ARG A 215 4.47 -16.27 -13.23
CA ARG A 215 4.68 -15.11 -12.38
C ARG A 215 3.98 -15.24 -11.03
N ILE A 216 2.72 -15.68 -11.03
CA ILE A 216 1.92 -15.95 -9.83
C ILE A 216 2.59 -17.02 -8.96
N ALA A 217 3.06 -18.12 -9.56
CA ALA A 217 3.70 -19.21 -8.82
C ALA A 217 5.05 -18.83 -8.19
N HIS A 218 5.76 -17.84 -8.75
CA HIS A 218 7.02 -17.33 -8.21
C HIS A 218 6.82 -16.15 -7.24
N PHE A 219 5.58 -15.72 -7.00
CA PHE A 219 5.31 -14.65 -6.05
C PHE A 219 5.55 -15.14 -4.62
N ASP A 220 6.59 -14.59 -3.99
CA ASP A 220 6.88 -14.83 -2.56
C ASP A 220 6.30 -13.70 -1.71
N GLY A 221 5.05 -13.86 -1.27
CA GLY A 221 4.40 -12.93 -0.34
C GLY A 221 5.03 -12.93 1.06
N ALA A 222 5.83 -13.93 1.42
CA ALA A 222 6.45 -14.03 2.74
C ALA A 222 7.73 -13.17 2.86
N ALA A 223 8.22 -12.61 1.75
CA ALA A 223 9.39 -11.73 1.71
C ALA A 223 9.09 -10.24 1.98
N GLY A 224 7.82 -9.89 2.23
CA GLY A 224 7.36 -8.53 2.49
C GLY A 224 7.78 -7.98 3.87
N THR A 225 7.91 -6.67 3.96
CA THR A 225 8.34 -5.95 5.17
C THR A 225 7.39 -6.19 6.34
N ILE A 226 6.08 -6.29 6.08
CA ILE A 226 5.05 -6.57 7.10
C ILE A 226 5.26 -7.94 7.76
N VAL A 227 5.49 -8.99 6.95
CA VAL A 227 5.71 -10.36 7.44
C VAL A 227 7.01 -10.43 8.23
N ALA A 228 8.08 -9.81 7.73
CA ALA A 228 9.36 -9.77 8.43
C ALA A 228 9.29 -9.00 9.75
N ALA A 229 8.54 -7.89 9.80
CA ALA A 229 8.32 -7.12 11.02
C ALA A 229 7.56 -7.92 12.07
N HIS A 230 6.50 -8.64 11.66
CA HIS A 230 5.74 -9.50 12.57
C HIS A 230 6.60 -10.64 13.12
N ARG A 231 7.37 -11.33 12.25
CA ARG A 231 8.32 -12.37 12.70
C ARG A 231 9.35 -11.82 13.69
N LEU A 232 9.87 -10.62 13.47
CA LEU A 232 10.79 -9.98 14.40
C LEU A 232 10.12 -9.66 15.74
N ALA A 233 8.90 -9.12 15.74
CA ALA A 233 8.14 -8.87 16.97
C ALA A 233 7.89 -10.16 17.76
N THR A 234 7.47 -11.24 17.09
CA THR A 234 7.28 -12.56 17.70
C THR A 234 8.59 -13.17 18.20
N ALA A 235 9.69 -13.00 17.48
CA ALA A 235 10.99 -13.52 17.93
C ALA A 235 11.52 -12.79 19.17
N ILE A 236 11.28 -11.47 19.27
CA ILE A 236 11.65 -10.66 20.43
C ILE A 236 10.79 -11.01 21.65
N ASP A 237 9.50 -11.29 21.44
CA ASP A 237 8.50 -11.61 22.45
C ASP A 237 8.62 -10.72 23.70
N ALA A 238 8.51 -9.41 23.48
CA ALA A 238 8.76 -8.43 24.52
C ALA A 238 7.73 -8.50 25.65
N ASP A 239 8.21 -8.54 26.89
CA ASP A 239 7.39 -8.35 28.07
C ASP A 239 6.88 -6.90 28.21
N VAL A 240 5.96 -6.69 29.16
CA VAL A 240 5.32 -5.39 29.43
C VAL A 240 6.33 -4.32 29.86
N GLU A 241 7.46 -4.70 30.48
CA GLU A 241 8.48 -3.75 30.91
C GLU A 241 9.33 -3.24 29.75
N ARG A 242 9.62 -4.10 28.77
CA ARG A 242 10.46 -3.80 27.60
C ARG A 242 9.69 -3.20 26.43
N LEU A 243 8.42 -3.55 26.26
CA LEU A 243 7.58 -3.12 25.14
C LEU A 243 7.51 -1.59 24.95
N PRO A 244 7.33 -0.75 25.99
CA PRO A 244 7.26 0.70 25.80
C PRO A 244 8.52 1.27 25.16
N GLY A 245 9.70 0.80 25.59
CA GLY A 245 10.98 1.21 25.02
C GLY A 245 11.10 0.83 23.54
N LEU A 246 10.69 -0.39 23.18
CA LEU A 246 10.73 -0.88 21.79
C LEU A 246 9.80 -0.10 20.86
N LEU A 247 8.58 0.25 21.32
CA LEU A 247 7.64 1.06 20.55
C LEU A 247 8.25 2.44 20.24
N ILE A 248 8.82 3.09 21.24
CA ILE A 248 9.41 4.42 21.08
C ILE A 248 10.69 4.36 20.24
N GLU A 249 11.54 3.35 20.44
CA GLU A 249 12.73 3.15 19.63
C GLU A 249 12.37 2.90 18.15
N ALA A 250 11.34 2.11 17.86
CA ALA A 250 10.88 1.87 16.48
C ALA A 250 10.42 3.16 15.79
N LEU A 251 9.65 4.02 16.48
CA LEU A 251 9.24 5.32 15.93
C LEU A 251 10.41 6.29 15.79
N THR A 252 11.30 6.33 16.78
CA THR A 252 12.53 7.13 16.73
C THR A 252 13.38 6.77 15.52
N GLU A 253 13.39 5.49 15.17
CA GLU A 253 14.07 4.93 14.01
C GLU A 253 13.31 5.06 12.69
N GLY A 254 12.13 5.69 12.69
CA GLY A 254 11.27 5.89 11.53
C GLY A 254 10.76 4.59 10.93
N ARG A 255 10.31 3.67 11.78
CA ARG A 255 9.87 2.32 11.40
C ARG A 255 8.48 2.04 11.94
N LEU A 256 7.49 2.73 11.38
CA LEU A 256 6.09 2.61 11.73
C LEU A 256 5.57 1.18 11.54
N THR A 257 6.02 0.46 10.50
CA THR A 257 5.67 -0.96 10.31
C THR A 257 6.18 -1.82 11.47
N LEU A 258 7.37 -1.57 12.00
CA LEU A 258 7.88 -2.32 13.16
C LEU A 258 7.14 -1.94 14.44
N PHE A 259 6.81 -0.67 14.63
CA PHE A 259 5.92 -0.21 15.71
C PHE A 259 4.56 -0.93 15.67
N ALA A 260 3.93 -1.00 14.50
CA ALA A 260 2.66 -1.71 14.32
C ALA A 260 2.81 -3.22 14.59
N ALA A 261 3.95 -3.84 14.24
CA ALA A 261 4.19 -5.25 14.51
C ALA A 261 4.31 -5.55 16.01
N PHE A 262 4.99 -4.70 16.78
CA PHE A 262 5.03 -4.81 18.24
C PHE A 262 3.64 -4.66 18.86
N LEU A 263 2.85 -3.69 18.38
CA LEU A 263 1.48 -3.48 18.82
C LEU A 263 0.59 -4.69 18.50
N ALA A 264 0.68 -5.23 17.28
CA ALA A 264 -0.06 -6.41 16.84
C ALA A 264 0.22 -7.64 17.72
N HIS A 265 1.51 -7.93 17.94
CA HIS A 265 1.95 -9.07 18.75
C HIS A 265 1.49 -8.93 20.21
N ALA A 266 1.70 -7.75 20.82
CA ALA A 266 1.35 -7.52 22.22
C ALA A 266 -0.17 -7.55 22.48
N LEU A 267 -0.98 -7.11 21.53
CA LEU A 267 -2.45 -7.11 21.64
C LEU A 267 -3.10 -8.41 21.17
N GLY A 268 -2.37 -9.28 20.47
CA GLY A 268 -2.93 -10.46 19.81
C GLY A 268 -3.95 -10.10 18.72
N ILE A 269 -3.66 -9.06 17.93
CA ILE A 269 -4.51 -8.61 16.80
C ILE A 269 -3.78 -8.78 15.47
N GLU A 270 -4.55 -8.81 14.38
CA GLU A 270 -4.02 -8.84 13.02
C GLU A 270 -3.16 -7.61 12.72
N MET A 271 -2.09 -7.83 11.95
CA MET A 271 -1.11 -6.79 11.59
C MET A 271 -1.74 -5.62 10.83
N ASP A 272 -2.71 -5.88 9.95
CA ASP A 272 -3.48 -4.85 9.25
C ASP A 272 -4.26 -3.95 10.22
N GLU A 273 -4.79 -4.51 11.33
CA GLU A 273 -5.52 -3.73 12.33
C GLU A 273 -4.58 -2.84 13.13
N ALA A 274 -3.43 -3.36 13.56
CA ALA A 274 -2.43 -2.56 14.27
C ALA A 274 -1.88 -1.42 13.40
N ARG A 275 -1.65 -1.68 12.11
CA ARG A 275 -1.28 -0.66 11.12
C ARG A 275 -2.37 0.40 10.96
N ALA A 276 -3.64 -0.01 10.90
CA ALA A 276 -4.77 0.92 10.84
C ALA A 276 -4.85 1.82 12.08
N LEU A 277 -4.66 1.27 13.29
CA LEU A 277 -4.61 2.06 14.53
C LEU A 277 -3.50 3.12 14.49
N ALA A 278 -2.30 2.75 13.99
CA ALA A 278 -1.17 3.66 13.90
C ALA A 278 -1.38 4.80 12.86
N LEU A 279 -2.19 4.56 11.83
CA LEU A 279 -2.50 5.51 10.75
C LEU A 279 -3.78 6.31 10.98
N GLU A 280 -4.53 6.04 12.04
CA GLU A 280 -5.77 6.76 12.35
C GLU A 280 -5.45 8.21 12.78
N PRO A 281 -5.95 9.24 12.08
CA PRO A 281 -5.61 10.64 12.37
C PRO A 281 -6.00 11.06 13.80
N ASP A 282 -7.21 10.72 14.23
CA ASP A 282 -7.71 11.08 15.57
C ASP A 282 -6.98 10.31 16.67
N GLY A 283 -6.48 9.11 16.36
CA GLY A 283 -5.66 8.30 17.26
C GLY A 283 -6.39 7.75 18.49
N GLU A 284 -7.68 8.02 18.69
CA GLU A 284 -8.44 7.61 19.88
C GLU A 284 -8.29 6.10 20.16
N ARG A 285 -8.48 5.28 19.11
CA ARG A 285 -8.37 3.82 19.23
C ARG A 285 -6.95 3.36 19.54
N LEU A 286 -5.93 4.08 19.04
CA LEU A 286 -4.53 3.82 19.37
C LEU A 286 -4.25 4.10 20.86
N TRP A 287 -4.74 5.22 21.39
CA TRP A 287 -4.51 5.58 22.79
C TRP A 287 -5.15 4.59 23.75
N ILE A 288 -6.37 4.13 23.46
CA ILE A 288 -7.02 3.06 24.23
C ILE A 288 -6.27 1.73 24.07
N ALA A 289 -5.77 1.41 22.89
CA ALA A 289 -5.00 0.19 22.65
C ALA A 289 -3.67 0.18 23.44
N LEU A 290 -2.94 1.29 23.46
CA LEU A 290 -1.75 1.44 24.30
C LEU A 290 -2.11 1.38 25.78
N ARG A 291 -3.24 1.98 26.19
CA ARG A 291 -3.70 1.90 27.58
C ARG A 291 -4.03 0.48 28.03
N ALA A 292 -4.63 -0.33 27.15
CA ALA A 292 -4.92 -1.74 27.40
C ALA A 292 -3.65 -2.58 27.65
N LEU A 293 -2.51 -2.16 27.07
CA LEU A 293 -1.19 -2.74 27.33
C LEU A 293 -0.55 -2.24 28.63
N GLY A 294 -1.26 -1.45 29.43
CA GLY A 294 -0.76 -0.89 30.68
C GLY A 294 0.17 0.31 30.50
N MET A 295 0.27 0.88 29.30
CA MET A 295 1.12 2.03 29.03
C MET A 295 0.68 3.24 29.85
N ASP A 296 1.66 3.97 30.37
CA ASP A 296 1.43 5.19 31.13
C ASP A 296 1.31 6.42 30.22
N ARG A 297 0.99 7.56 30.84
CA ARG A 297 0.84 8.82 30.13
C ARG A 297 2.12 9.26 29.41
N ASP A 298 3.30 8.97 29.94
CA ASP A 298 4.57 9.38 29.33
C ASP A 298 4.78 8.65 28.00
N VAL A 299 4.52 7.34 27.98
CA VAL A 299 4.61 6.54 26.76
C VAL A 299 3.59 7.02 25.73
N LEU A 300 2.33 7.25 26.14
CA LEU A 300 1.30 7.80 25.26
C LEU A 300 1.73 9.15 24.68
N ALA A 301 2.27 10.06 25.50
CA ALA A 301 2.76 11.38 25.07
C ALA A 301 3.91 11.28 24.06
N ARG A 302 4.87 10.38 24.28
CA ARG A 302 6.02 10.20 23.39
C ARG A 302 5.62 9.60 22.04
N VAL A 303 4.72 8.61 22.05
CA VAL A 303 4.16 8.04 20.82
C VAL A 303 3.30 9.07 20.09
N GLY A 304 2.40 9.74 20.82
CA GLY A 304 1.52 10.79 20.29
C GLY A 304 2.29 11.93 19.64
N TRP A 305 3.31 12.44 20.30
CA TRP A 305 4.15 13.50 19.75
C TRP A 305 4.90 13.04 18.50
N ALA A 306 5.52 11.85 18.54
CA ALA A 306 6.25 11.33 17.39
C ALA A 306 5.36 11.16 16.16
N LEU A 307 4.14 10.63 16.33
CA LEU A 307 3.19 10.47 15.24
C LEU A 307 2.57 11.80 14.81
N GLY A 308 2.24 12.70 15.74
CA GLY A 308 1.65 14.01 15.46
C GLY A 308 2.58 14.92 14.66
N GLU A 309 3.88 14.92 14.98
CA GLU A 309 4.88 15.66 14.20
C GLU A 309 5.13 15.05 12.81
N ALA A 310 4.91 13.74 12.65
CA ALA A 310 5.21 13.02 11.41
C ALA A 310 4.01 12.93 10.44
N ASP A 311 2.79 12.88 10.96
CA ASP A 311 1.55 12.81 10.17
C ASP A 311 0.74 14.11 10.31
N ARG A 312 0.75 14.92 9.25
CA ARG A 312 0.04 16.20 9.18
C ARG A 312 -1.48 16.10 9.30
N SER A 313 -2.05 14.91 9.10
CA SER A 313 -3.50 14.71 9.29
C SER A 313 -3.90 14.70 10.76
N ARG A 314 -2.95 14.49 11.68
CA ARG A 314 -3.19 14.45 13.13
C ARG A 314 -3.28 15.87 13.69
N ASP A 315 -4.25 16.07 14.58
CA ASP A 315 -4.37 17.31 15.35
C ASP A 315 -3.44 17.30 16.57
N VAL A 316 -2.29 17.97 16.44
CA VAL A 316 -1.29 18.08 17.50
C VAL A 316 -1.78 18.96 18.66
N GLU A 317 -2.70 19.90 18.41
CA GLU A 317 -3.25 20.78 19.45
C GLU A 317 -4.24 20.04 20.34
N ALA A 318 -5.04 19.13 19.78
CA ALA A 318 -5.98 18.27 20.52
C ALA A 318 -5.30 17.10 21.25
N LEU A 319 -4.05 16.77 20.89
CA LEU A 319 -3.32 15.61 21.40
C LEU A 319 -3.23 15.53 22.94
N PRO A 320 -2.92 16.60 23.69
CA PRO A 320 -2.82 16.53 25.15
C PRO A 320 -4.12 16.08 25.82
N GLU A 321 -5.27 16.59 25.36
CA GLU A 321 -6.59 16.23 25.89
C GLU A 321 -6.93 14.76 25.59
N ALA A 322 -6.67 14.31 24.37
CA ALA A 322 -6.89 12.91 23.99
C ALA A 322 -6.05 11.93 24.83
N ILE A 323 -4.79 12.30 25.10
CA ILE A 323 -3.89 11.50 25.94
C ILE A 323 -4.34 11.49 27.40
N ASP A 324 -4.75 12.65 27.94
CA ASP A 324 -5.23 12.74 29.32
C ASP A 324 -6.52 11.92 29.51
N ALA A 325 -7.43 11.98 28.54
CA ALA A 325 -8.64 11.16 28.53
C ALA A 325 -8.31 9.66 28.53
N ALA A 326 -7.41 9.21 27.65
CA ALA A 326 -7.01 7.80 27.58
C ALA A 326 -6.24 7.33 28.82
N ALA A 327 -5.34 8.16 29.36
CA ALA A 327 -4.58 7.85 30.57
C ALA A 327 -5.47 7.70 31.81
N GLY A 328 -6.62 8.38 31.84
CA GLY A 328 -7.63 8.24 32.88
C GLY A 328 -8.39 6.91 32.88
N VAL A 329 -8.36 6.15 31.79
CA VAL A 329 -9.02 4.84 31.67
C VAL A 329 -8.18 3.77 32.36
N GLN A 330 -8.80 2.81 33.07
CA GLN A 330 -8.07 1.68 33.65
C GLN A 330 -7.65 0.67 32.56
N PRO A 331 -6.49 -0.01 32.66
CA PRO A 331 -6.01 -0.91 31.61
C PRO A 331 -7.02 -2.02 31.29
N GLU A 332 -7.69 -2.57 32.30
CA GLU A 332 -8.69 -3.64 32.13
C GLU A 332 -9.93 -3.14 31.38
N GLN A 333 -10.34 -1.89 31.64
CA GLN A 333 -11.45 -1.26 30.94
C GLN A 333 -11.10 -0.99 29.48
N ALA A 334 -9.88 -0.48 29.24
CA ALA A 334 -9.36 -0.29 27.90
C ALA A 334 -9.29 -1.63 27.13
N GLY A 335 -8.84 -2.70 27.79
CA GLY A 335 -8.83 -4.06 27.26
C GLY A 335 -10.21 -4.54 26.83
N ALA A 336 -11.25 -4.28 27.63
CA ALA A 336 -12.63 -4.62 27.27
C ALA A 336 -13.12 -3.86 26.01
N VAL A 337 -12.72 -2.60 25.85
CA VAL A 337 -13.07 -1.77 24.68
C VAL A 337 -12.40 -2.28 23.40
N ILE A 338 -11.15 -2.73 23.47
CA ILE A 338 -10.42 -3.22 22.30
C ILE A 338 -10.61 -4.71 22.01
N ALA A 339 -11.26 -5.47 22.90
CA ALA A 339 -11.52 -6.89 22.72
C ALA A 339 -12.16 -7.25 21.36
N PRO A 340 -13.08 -6.44 20.77
CA PRO A 340 -13.60 -6.70 19.43
C PRO A 340 -12.52 -6.73 18.35
N LEU A 341 -11.36 -6.08 18.57
CA LEU A 341 -10.23 -6.09 17.63
C LEU A 341 -9.49 -7.43 17.61
N MET A 342 -9.65 -8.27 18.62
CA MET A 342 -9.08 -9.63 18.63
C MET A 342 -9.94 -10.62 17.84
N LEU A 343 -11.17 -10.24 17.47
CA LEU A 343 -12.04 -11.07 16.64
C LEU A 343 -11.52 -11.13 15.20
N THR A 344 -11.79 -12.25 14.53
CA THR A 344 -11.37 -12.44 13.13
C THR A 344 -11.93 -11.33 12.24
N ARG A 345 -11.13 -10.91 11.25
CA ARG A 345 -11.47 -9.84 10.31
C ARG A 345 -12.85 -10.05 9.68
N ASP A 346 -13.12 -11.26 9.20
CA ASP A 346 -14.37 -11.60 8.52
C ASP A 346 -15.58 -11.43 9.44
N PHE A 347 -15.46 -11.83 10.71
CA PHE A 347 -16.53 -11.64 11.68
C PHE A 347 -16.76 -10.16 11.99
N ARG A 348 -15.70 -9.37 12.18
CA ARG A 348 -15.82 -7.92 12.40
C ARG A 348 -16.47 -7.22 11.20
N GLN A 349 -16.10 -7.61 9.98
CA GLN A 349 -16.71 -7.08 8.75
C GLN A 349 -18.20 -7.44 8.66
N ALA A 350 -18.58 -8.68 8.99
CA ALA A 350 -19.98 -9.09 9.03
C ALA A 350 -20.80 -8.29 10.06
N VAL A 351 -20.26 -8.06 11.26
CA VAL A 351 -20.91 -7.24 12.30
C VAL A 351 -21.10 -5.79 11.82
N ARG A 352 -20.07 -5.18 11.20
CA ARG A 352 -20.17 -3.82 10.64
C ARG A 352 -21.19 -3.74 9.50
N ALA A 353 -21.25 -4.74 8.63
CA ALA A 353 -22.22 -4.80 7.54
C ALA A 353 -23.66 -4.85 8.06
N LEU A 354 -23.92 -5.62 9.12
CA LEU A 354 -25.23 -5.68 9.78
C LEU A 354 -25.60 -4.36 10.45
N ALA A 355 -24.66 -3.68 11.11
CA ALA A 355 -24.89 -2.39 11.74
C ALA A 355 -25.27 -1.30 10.71
N MET A 356 -24.58 -1.26 9.57
CA MET A 356 -24.92 -0.32 8.48
C MET A 356 -26.27 -0.64 7.83
N GLY A 357 -26.63 -1.91 7.70
CA GLY A 357 -27.94 -2.33 7.20
C GLY A 357 -29.11 -2.00 8.14
N SER A 358 -28.84 -1.83 9.44
CA SER A 358 -29.85 -1.39 10.42
C SER A 358 -30.02 0.12 10.53
N ALA A 359 -29.14 0.91 9.91
CA ALA A 359 -29.14 2.37 9.94
C ALA A 359 -29.74 3.03 8.67
N ALA A 360 -30.25 2.21 7.74
CA ALA A 360 -30.90 2.63 6.48
C ALA A 360 -32.42 2.41 6.56
#